data_AF-A0A2V6VJQ9-F1
#
_entry.id   AF-A0A2V6VJQ9-F1
#
_cell.length_a   1.000
_cell.length_b   1.000
_cell.length_c   1.000
_cell.angle_alpha   90.00
_cell.angle_beta   90.00
_cell.angle_gamma   90.00
#
_symmetry.space_group_name_H-M   'P 1'
#
loop_
_entity.id
_entity.type
_entity.pdbx_description
1 polymer ?
#
loop_
_entity_poly.entity_id
_entity_poly.type
_entity_poly.pdbx_seq_one_letter_code
_entity_poly.pdbx_strand_id
1 'polypeptide(L)'
;MTAVKLSHMAGVEVQTVANAVDVHPFMLSRWRKEVRDGVLKGRARRVEVPLRSAREIKQLQALKREHAILKEEHELLKKAIRFSSERRRRSSRSSASNGQASP
;
A
#
# COMPACT_ATOMS: atom_id res chain seq x y z
N MET A 1 -12.85 -2.45 24.14
CA MET A 1 -13.56 -1.51 23.23
C MET A 1 -12.62 -0.58 22.44
N THR A 2 -11.30 -0.79 22.45
CA THR A 2 -10.33 0.08 21.74
C THR A 2 -10.37 -0.15 20.23
N ALA A 3 -10.44 -1.40 19.78
CA ALA A 3 -10.53 -1.76 18.36
C ALA A 3 -11.76 -1.15 17.65
N VAL A 4 -12.93 -1.17 18.29
CA VAL A 4 -14.17 -0.59 17.73
C VAL A 4 -14.07 0.93 17.59
N LYS A 5 -13.42 1.61 18.54
CA LYS A 5 -13.18 3.07 18.46
C LYS A 5 -12.21 3.42 17.34
N LEU A 6 -11.10 2.67 17.22
CA LEU A 6 -10.11 2.84 16.14
C LEU A 6 -10.75 2.64 14.76
N SER A 7 -11.71 1.72 14.64
CA SER A 7 -12.44 1.48 13.39
C SER A 7 -13.53 2.51 13.04
N HIS A 8 -13.91 3.38 13.99
CA HIS A 8 -14.84 4.48 13.74
C HIS A 8 -14.13 5.78 13.33
N MET A 9 -12.79 5.80 13.37
CA MET A 9 -12.02 6.97 12.93
C MET A 9 -12.09 7.12 11.40
N ALA A 10 -12.39 8.33 10.93
CA ALA A 10 -12.47 8.63 9.50
C ALA A 10 -11.13 8.38 8.80
N GLY A 11 -11.15 7.58 7.72
CA GLY A 11 -9.95 7.24 6.95
C GLY A 11 -9.17 6.00 7.43
N VAL A 12 -9.66 5.32 8.47
CA VAL A 12 -9.07 4.07 8.95
C VAL A 12 -9.80 2.87 8.35
N GLU A 13 -9.05 2.02 7.65
CA GLU A 13 -9.61 0.79 7.10
C GLU A 13 -9.74 -0.29 8.17
N VAL A 14 -10.89 -0.96 8.18
CA VAL A 14 -11.24 -2.03 9.12
C VAL A 14 -10.20 -3.14 9.09
N GLN A 15 -9.69 -3.47 7.90
CA GLN A 15 -8.69 -4.52 7.70
C GLN A 15 -7.35 -4.16 8.34
N THR A 16 -6.96 -2.88 8.32
CA THR A 16 -5.74 -2.41 8.99
C THR A 16 -5.86 -2.52 10.51
N VAL A 17 -7.00 -2.15 11.08
CA VAL A 17 -7.24 -2.25 12.53
C VAL A 17 -7.34 -3.71 12.99
N ALA A 18 -8.00 -4.54 12.17
CA ALA A 18 -8.13 -5.98 12.40
C ALA A 18 -6.76 -6.67 12.47
N ASN A 19 -5.88 -6.38 11.51
CA ASN A 19 -4.51 -6.91 11.50
C ASN A 19 -3.69 -6.41 12.70
N ALA A 20 -3.88 -5.15 13.13
CA ALA A 20 -3.14 -4.58 14.26
C ALA A 20 -3.56 -5.13 15.63
N VAL A 21 -4.80 -5.61 15.75
CA VAL A 21 -5.35 -6.16 17.00
C VAL A 21 -5.42 -7.70 16.96
N ASP A 22 -4.92 -8.31 15.87
CA ASP A 22 -4.95 -9.76 15.61
C ASP A 22 -6.35 -10.38 15.73
N VAL A 23 -7.32 -9.70 15.13
CA VAL A 23 -8.74 -10.10 15.12
C VAL A 23 -9.24 -10.11 13.69
N HIS A 24 -10.09 -11.07 13.33
CA HIS A 24 -10.63 -11.15 11.98
C HIS A 24 -11.49 -9.90 11.62
N PRO A 25 -11.34 -9.28 10.43
CA PRO A 25 -12.08 -8.05 10.04
C PRO A 25 -13.61 -8.15 10.17
N PHE A 26 -14.16 -9.36 10.00
CA PHE A 26 -15.59 -9.63 10.20
C PHE A 26 -16.03 -9.36 11.65
N MET A 27 -15.23 -9.77 12.64
CA MET A 27 -15.51 -9.55 14.06
C MET A 27 -15.57 -8.06 14.37
N LEU A 28 -14.69 -7.27 13.78
CA LEU A 28 -14.67 -5.82 13.93
C LEU A 28 -15.94 -5.17 13.36
N SER A 29 -16.41 -5.65 12.21
CA SER A 29 -17.67 -5.19 11.61
C SER A 29 -18.89 -5.58 12.44
N ARG A 30 -18.90 -6.80 12.98
CA ARG A 30 -19.93 -7.27 13.91
C ARG A 30 -19.97 -6.44 15.19
N TRP A 31 -18.82 -6.13 15.78
CA TRP A 31 -18.76 -5.29 16.98
C TRP A 31 -19.19 -3.84 16.73
N ARG A 32 -18.96 -3.29 15.52
CA ARG A 32 -19.52 -1.97 15.16
C ARG A 32 -21.06 -1.99 15.15
N LYS A 33 -21.64 -3.07 14.64
CA LYS A 33 -23.10 -3.29 14.64
C LYS A 33 -23.63 -3.44 16.07
N GLU A 34 -23.01 -4.29 16.88
CA GLU A 34 -23.44 -4.56 18.26
C GLU A 34 -23.28 -3.34 19.19
N VAL A 35 -22.35 -2.42 18.89
CA VAL A 35 -22.22 -1.12 19.58
C VAL A 35 -23.30 -0.13 19.14
N ARG A 36 -23.66 -0.11 17.85
CA ARG A 36 -24.77 0.71 17.32
C ARG A 36 -26.12 0.26 17.87
N ASP A 37 -26.32 -1.05 17.97
CA ASP A 37 -27.56 -1.67 18.43
C ASP A 37 -27.67 -1.68 19.96
N GLY A 38 -26.69 -1.12 20.68
CA GLY A 38 -26.72 -0.95 22.13
C GLY A 38 -26.58 -2.25 22.96
N VAL A 39 -26.34 -3.39 22.29
CA VAL A 39 -26.17 -4.72 22.89
C VAL A 39 -24.84 -4.81 23.63
N LEU A 40 -23.78 -4.20 23.09
CA LEU A 40 -22.43 -4.25 23.65
C LEU A 40 -22.16 -3.05 24.58
N LYS A 41 -22.63 -3.12 25.83
CA LYS A 41 -22.40 -2.10 26.89
C LYS A 41 -21.07 -2.33 27.64
N GLY A 42 -19.96 -2.45 26.92
CA GLY A 42 -18.63 -2.51 27.56
C GLY A 42 -18.22 -1.12 28.03
N ARG A 43 -17.91 -0.93 29.34
CA ARG A 43 -17.36 0.32 29.91
C ARG A 43 -16.23 0.83 29.02
N ALA A 44 -16.55 1.78 28.15
CA ALA A 44 -15.66 2.21 27.12
C ALA A 44 -14.71 3.26 27.71
N ARG A 45 -13.67 2.83 28.44
CA ARG A 45 -12.57 3.72 28.86
C ARG A 45 -12.21 4.59 27.65
N ARG A 46 -12.38 5.92 27.77
CA ARG A 46 -12.01 6.88 26.73
C ARG A 46 -10.50 6.76 26.56
N VAL A 47 -10.08 6.00 25.56
CA VAL A 47 -8.71 6.08 25.08
C VAL A 47 -8.74 7.27 24.14
N GLU A 48 -8.35 8.41 24.66
CA GLU A 48 -8.11 9.60 23.86
C GLU A 48 -6.90 9.27 22.99
N VAL A 49 -7.14 8.91 21.73
CA VAL A 49 -6.07 8.78 20.74
C VAL A 49 -5.58 10.21 20.49
N PRO A 50 -4.31 10.53 20.81
CA PRO A 50 -3.82 11.89 20.63
C PRO A 50 -3.96 12.30 19.16
N LEU A 51 -4.45 13.52 18.90
CA LEU A 51 -4.61 14.08 17.55
C LEU A 51 -3.32 14.00 16.70
N ARG A 52 -2.14 13.94 17.35
CA ARG A 52 -0.86 13.70 16.70
C ARG A 52 -0.81 12.36 15.97
N SER A 53 -1.29 11.29 16.60
CA SER A 53 -1.29 9.94 16.05
C SER A 53 -2.17 9.82 14.80
N ALA A 54 -3.28 10.56 14.73
CA ALA A 54 -4.13 10.58 13.54
C ALA A 54 -3.46 11.29 12.34
N ARG A 55 -2.70 12.36 12.60
CA ARG A 55 -1.94 13.08 11.57
C ARG A 55 -0.79 12.22 11.03
N GLU A 56 -0.09 11.53 11.92
CA GLU A 56 0.98 10.59 11.56
C GLU A 56 0.46 9.45 10.68
N ILE A 57 -0.70 8.87 11.03
CA ILE A 57 -1.33 7.83 10.20
C ILE A 57 -1.66 8.37 8.80
N LYS A 58 -2.21 9.58 8.70
CA LYS A 58 -2.54 10.19 7.40
C LYS A 58 -1.29 10.46 6.55
N GLN A 59 -0.22 10.97 7.17
CA GLN A 59 1.05 11.21 6.48
C GLN A 59 1.68 9.90 5.99
N LEU A 60 1.66 8.84 6.82
CA LEU A 60 2.15 7.52 6.43
C LEU A 60 1.36 6.92 5.27
N GLN A 61 0.03 7.10 5.24
CA GLN A 61 -0.79 6.64 4.13
C GLN A 61 -0.50 7.41 2.83
N ALA A 62 -0.31 8.73 2.91
CA ALA A 62 0.05 9.55 1.74
C ALA A 62 1.41 9.13 1.17
N LEU A 63 2.42 9.00 2.04
CA LEU A 63 3.78 8.60 1.65
C LEU A 63 3.81 7.21 1.00
N LYS A 64 3.01 6.26 1.51
CA LYS A 64 2.89 4.92 0.90
C LYS A 64 2.32 4.96 -0.52
N ARG A 65 1.37 5.85 -0.80
CA ARG A 65 0.79 6.01 -2.14
C ARG A 65 1.80 6.61 -3.11
N GLU A 66 2.48 7.67 -2.70
CA GLU A 66 3.52 8.32 -3.51
C GLU A 66 4.65 7.34 -3.82
N HIS A 67 5.10 6.56 -2.83
CA HIS A 67 6.12 5.55 -3.02
C HIS A 67 5.68 4.43 -3.99
N ALA A 68 4.41 4.04 -3.98
CA ALA A 68 3.88 3.05 -4.92
C ALA A 68 3.93 3.57 -6.37
N ILE A 69 3.44 4.80 -6.59
CA ILE A 69 3.46 5.46 -7.90
C ILE A 69 4.90 5.59 -8.41
N LEU A 70 5.80 6.11 -7.58
CA LEU A 70 7.20 6.30 -7.96
C LEU A 70 7.88 4.98 -8.31
N LYS A 71 7.54 3.89 -7.62
CA LYS A 71 8.08 2.56 -7.91
C LYS A 71 7.58 2.03 -9.26
N GLU A 72 6.33 2.27 -9.61
CA GLU A 72 5.77 1.91 -10.92
C GLU A 72 6.47 2.69 -12.06
N GLU A 73 6.60 4.01 -11.91
CA GLU A 73 7.31 4.86 -12.87
C GLU A 73 8.76 4.40 -13.06
N HIS A 74 9.46 4.09 -11.96
CA HIS A 74 10.83 3.62 -12.01
C HIS A 74 10.97 2.28 -12.74
N GLU A 75 10.04 1.35 -12.52
CA GLU A 75 10.03 0.07 -13.23
C GLU A 75 9.72 0.25 -14.73
N LEU A 76 8.85 1.18 -15.10
CA LEU A 76 8.61 1.54 -16.51
C LEU A 76 9.88 2.11 -17.16
N LEU A 77 10.55 3.05 -16.49
CA LEU A 77 11.80 3.64 -16.99
C LEU A 77 12.90 2.59 -17.17
N LYS A 78 13.09 1.68 -16.20
CA LYS A 78 14.04 0.57 -16.33
C LYS A 78 13.73 -0.33 -17.53
N LYS A 79 12.46 -0.66 -17.74
CA LYS A 79 12.02 -1.48 -18.89
C LYS A 79 12.33 -0.76 -20.20
N ALA A 80 12.08 0.55 -20.28
CA ALA A 80 12.39 1.36 -21.46
C ALA A 80 13.91 1.40 -21.74
N ILE A 81 14.73 1.64 -20.71
CA ILE A 81 16.19 1.62 -20.84
C ILE A 81 16.69 0.25 -21.32
N ARG A 82 16.18 -0.83 -20.73
CA ARG A 82 16.51 -2.20 -21.16
C ARG A 82 16.17 -2.43 -22.63
N PHE A 83 14.94 -2.07 -23.03
CA PHE A 83 14.49 -2.22 -24.41
C PHE A 83 15.35 -1.44 -25.41
N SER A 84 15.63 -0.16 -25.13
CA SER A 84 16.48 0.69 -25.97
C SER A 84 17.91 0.16 -26.05
N SER A 85 18.47 -0.31 -24.93
CA SER A 85 19.80 -0.90 -24.88
C SER A 85 19.88 -2.18 -25.73
N GLU A 86 18.86 -3.04 -25.66
CA GLU A 86 18.82 -4.29 -26.41
C GLU A 86 18.66 -4.06 -27.92
N ARG A 87 17.84 -3.08 -28.31
CA ARG A 87 17.72 -2.65 -29.71
C ARG A 87 19.07 -2.15 -30.26
N ARG A 88 19.78 -1.32 -29.48
CA ARG A 88 21.12 -0.83 -29.84
C ARG A 88 22.13 -1.97 -29.98
N ARG A 89 22.09 -2.97 -29.08
CA ARG A 89 22.96 -4.15 -29.18
C ARG A 89 22.67 -4.99 -30.43
N ARG A 90 21.41 -5.18 -30.79
CA ARG A 90 21.04 -5.92 -32.01
C ARG A 90 21.47 -5.19 -33.27
N SER A 91 21.27 -3.88 -33.37
CA SER A 91 21.73 -3.09 -34.53
C SER A 91 23.24 -3.14 -34.70
N SER A 92 24.00 -3.11 -33.59
CA SER A 92 25.47 -3.23 -33.67
C SER A 92 25.94 -4.62 -34.08
N ARG A 93 25.22 -5.69 -33.68
CA ARG A 93 25.54 -7.08 -34.09
C ARG A 93 25.27 -7.34 -35.57
N SER A 94 24.20 -6.80 -36.13
CA SER A 94 23.89 -6.93 -37.56
C SER A 94 24.93 -6.27 -38.46
N SER A 95 25.57 -5.18 -38.01
CA SER A 95 26.65 -4.53 -38.76
C SER A 95 27.97 -5.32 -38.72
N ALA A 96 28.19 -6.14 -37.69
CA ALA A 96 29.42 -6.92 -37.53
C ALA A 96 29.43 -8.23 -38.33
N SER A 97 28.27 -8.80 -38.69
CA SER A 97 28.21 -10.10 -39.39
C SER A 97 28.41 -10.03 -40.90
N ASN A 98 28.45 -8.84 -41.51
CA ASN A 98 28.63 -8.67 -42.95
C ASN A 98 30.08 -8.41 -43.39
N GLY A 99 31.06 -8.47 -42.47
CA GLY A 99 32.46 -8.16 -42.75
C GLY A 99 33.41 -9.36 -42.86
N GLN A 100 32.92 -10.60 -42.76
CA GLN A 100 33.73 -11.82 -42.78
C GLN A 100 33.13 -12.84 -43.76
N ALA A 101 33.12 -12.49 -45.05
CA ALA A 101 32.91 -13.47 -46.11
C ALA A 101 33.55 -12.97 -47.41
N SER A 102 34.76 -13.49 -47.66
CA SER A 102 35.40 -13.84 -48.96
C SER A 102 36.76 -13.19 -49.20
N PRO A 103 37.68 -13.85 -49.94
CA PRO A 103 37.68 -15.25 -50.43
C PRO A 103 38.61 -16.19 -49.66
#